data_AF-A0A1B4FEC9-F1
#
_entry.id   AF-A0A1B4FEC9-F1
#
_cell.length_a   1.000
_cell.length_b   1.000
_cell.length_c   1.000
_cell.angle_alpha   90.00
_cell.angle_beta   90.00
_cell.angle_gamma   90.00
#
_symmetry.space_group_name_H-M   'P 1'
#
loop_
_entity.id
_entity.type
_entity.pdbx_description
1 polymer ?
#
loop_
_entity_poly.entity_id
_entity_poly.type
_entity_poly.pdbx_seq_one_letter_code
_entity_poly.pdbx_strand_id
1 'polypeptide(L)'
;MLLDKIGGADAAFRAQIEGIYWDGKIGCEPHPKYGYGCDTLPNGWTEITWEVFAKSKFFCTPIATGWLRTTIGNARLFFMHDRVGFALLGDYRVGTVQVFRFGCEHEMKSETVGNCLHRYTCTKCGFSEVVDSSD
;
A
#
# COMPACT_ATOMS: atom_id res chain seq x y z
N MET A 1 -4.89 6.33 -17.41
CA MET A 1 -5.48 5.83 -16.15
C MET A 1 -4.54 4.74 -15.67
N LEU A 2 -3.74 4.99 -14.63
CA LEU A 2 -2.56 4.17 -14.29
C LEU A 2 -2.93 2.75 -13.84
N LEU A 3 -3.99 2.61 -13.05
CA LEU A 3 -4.53 1.31 -12.64
C LEU A 3 -5.33 0.67 -13.78
N ASP A 4 -4.83 -0.42 -14.34
CA ASP A 4 -5.51 -1.13 -15.43
C ASP A 4 -6.73 -1.90 -14.92
N LYS A 5 -6.61 -2.54 -13.75
CA LYS A 5 -7.71 -3.33 -13.15
C LYS A 5 -7.50 -3.50 -11.64
N ILE A 6 -8.55 -3.30 -10.86
CA ILE A 6 -8.64 -3.80 -9.48
C ILE A 6 -9.63 -4.97 -9.50
N GLY A 7 -9.17 -6.16 -9.13
CA GLY A 7 -10.02 -7.35 -9.11
C GLY A 7 -11.06 -7.25 -7.98
N GLY A 8 -12.33 -7.48 -8.30
CA GLY A 8 -13.42 -7.45 -7.33
C GLY A 8 -13.96 -6.06 -6.98
N ALA A 9 -13.55 -5.01 -7.70
CA ALA A 9 -13.92 -3.62 -7.43
C ALA A 9 -14.85 -3.03 -8.49
N ASP A 10 -15.95 -2.42 -8.06
CA ASP A 10 -16.70 -1.48 -8.91
C ASP A 10 -16.01 -0.11 -8.98
N ALA A 11 -16.57 0.81 -9.77
CA ALA A 11 -15.99 2.14 -9.97
C ALA A 11 -15.96 2.99 -8.67
N ALA A 12 -16.92 2.81 -7.77
CA ALA A 12 -16.98 3.55 -6.51
C ALA A 12 -15.92 3.02 -5.53
N PHE A 13 -15.78 1.70 -5.43
CA PHE A 13 -14.76 1.07 -4.60
C PHE A 13 -13.35 1.39 -5.11
N ARG A 14 -13.16 1.49 -6.42
CA ARG A 14 -11.91 1.96 -7.01
C ARG A 14 -11.58 3.39 -6.61
N ALA A 15 -12.53 4.32 -6.73
CA ALA A 15 -12.32 5.72 -6.34
C ALA A 15 -12.01 5.83 -4.83
N GLN A 16 -12.63 4.99 -4.01
CA GLN A 16 -12.34 4.89 -2.58
C GLN A 16 -10.91 4.41 -2.32
N ILE A 17 -10.42 3.39 -3.03
CA ILE A 17 -9.03 2.94 -2.92
C ILE A 17 -8.06 4.05 -3.35
N GLU A 18 -8.31 4.71 -4.48
CA GLU A 18 -7.46 5.81 -4.95
C GLU A 18 -7.39 6.95 -3.90
N GLY A 19 -8.54 7.32 -3.31
CA GLY A 19 -8.59 8.29 -2.22
C GLY A 19 -7.85 7.86 -0.94
N ILE A 20 -7.99 6.61 -0.51
CA ILE A 20 -7.36 6.12 0.72
C ILE A 20 -5.83 6.09 0.62
N TYR A 21 -5.30 5.66 -0.53
CA TYR A 21 -3.87 5.35 -0.67
C TYR A 21 -3.06 6.47 -1.32
N TRP A 22 -3.71 7.35 -2.09
CA TRP A 22 -3.03 8.43 -2.82
C TRP A 22 -3.68 9.81 -2.65
N ASP A 23 -4.70 9.94 -1.78
CA ASP A 23 -5.43 11.19 -1.54
C ASP A 23 -5.98 11.83 -2.84
N GLY A 24 -6.33 10.98 -3.82
CA GLY A 24 -6.84 11.40 -5.12
C GLY A 24 -6.24 10.63 -6.29
N LYS A 25 -6.04 11.32 -7.42
CA LYS A 25 -5.52 10.68 -8.64
C LYS A 25 -4.04 10.32 -8.47
N ILE A 26 -3.71 9.10 -8.84
CA ILE A 26 -2.35 8.56 -8.80
C ILE A 26 -1.44 9.37 -9.75
N GLY A 27 -0.45 10.06 -9.18
CA GLY A 27 0.65 10.68 -9.90
C GLY A 27 1.83 9.72 -10.10
N CYS A 28 2.87 10.19 -10.79
CA CYS A 28 4.11 9.45 -11.02
C CYS A 28 5.35 10.24 -10.59
N GLU A 29 6.33 9.53 -10.03
CA GLU A 29 7.64 10.04 -9.64
C GLU A 29 8.76 9.24 -10.33
N PRO A 30 9.93 9.86 -10.62
CA PRO A 30 11.06 9.15 -11.21
C PRO A 30 11.53 8.00 -10.33
N HIS A 31 11.87 6.86 -10.93
CA HIS A 31 12.38 5.70 -10.19
C HIS A 31 13.71 6.06 -9.50
N PRO A 32 13.87 5.84 -8.18
CA PRO A 32 15.06 6.28 -7.41
C PRO A 32 16.38 5.76 -7.97
N LYS A 33 16.36 4.52 -8.49
CA LYS A 33 17.54 3.83 -9.04
C LYS A 33 17.77 4.07 -10.55
N TYR A 34 16.70 4.29 -11.31
CA TYR A 34 16.76 4.21 -12.78
C TYR A 34 16.68 5.57 -13.46
N GLY A 35 16.17 6.63 -12.80
CA GLY A 35 16.43 8.06 -13.08
C GLY A 35 16.19 8.63 -14.48
N TYR A 36 15.99 7.81 -15.51
CA TYR A 36 15.82 8.21 -16.90
C TYR A 36 14.34 8.35 -17.22
N GLY A 37 14.00 9.38 -17.98
CA GLY A 37 12.69 10.07 -17.97
C GLY A 37 11.41 9.25 -18.22
N CYS A 38 11.50 7.99 -18.64
CA CYS A 38 10.34 7.10 -18.75
C CYS A 38 10.21 6.12 -17.57
N ASP A 39 11.26 5.84 -16.79
CA ASP A 39 11.22 4.93 -15.64
C ASP A 39 10.60 5.62 -14.43
N THR A 40 9.27 5.56 -14.32
CA THR A 40 8.50 6.21 -13.26
C THR A 40 7.71 5.19 -12.42
N LEU A 41 7.61 5.44 -11.13
CA LEU A 41 6.75 4.72 -10.19
C LEU A 41 5.55 5.60 -9.78
N PRO A 42 4.44 5.03 -9.30
CA PRO A 42 3.42 5.83 -8.65
C PRO A 42 3.97 6.57 -7.43
N ASN A 43 3.48 7.78 -7.19
CA ASN A 43 3.88 8.56 -6.03
C ASN A 43 3.64 7.80 -4.72
N GLY A 44 4.58 7.94 -3.78
CA GLY A 44 4.47 7.41 -2.43
C GLY A 44 4.82 5.92 -2.32
N TRP A 45 5.53 5.38 -3.32
CA TRP A 45 6.06 4.03 -3.27
C TRP A 45 7.46 4.04 -2.67
N THR A 46 7.60 3.33 -1.55
CA THR A 46 8.88 3.16 -0.88
C THR A 46 9.35 1.73 -1.06
N GLU A 47 10.52 1.52 -1.68
CA GLU A 47 11.12 0.19 -1.81
C GLU A 47 11.48 -0.35 -0.42
N ILE A 48 11.16 -1.61 -0.16
CA ILE A 48 11.47 -2.32 1.08
C ILE A 48 12.30 -3.56 0.80
N THR A 49 13.12 -3.97 1.76
CA THR A 49 13.91 -5.20 1.63
C THR A 49 13.05 -6.44 1.86
N TRP A 50 13.55 -7.59 1.40
CA TRP A 50 12.87 -8.88 1.60
C TRP A 50 12.73 -9.26 3.08
N GLU A 51 13.68 -8.87 3.92
CA GLU A 51 13.65 -9.12 5.36
C GLU A 51 12.51 -8.32 6.03
N VAL A 52 12.31 -7.07 5.60
CA VAL A 52 11.18 -6.23 6.08
C VAL A 52 9.86 -6.80 5.56
N PHE A 53 9.81 -7.17 4.29
CA PHE A 53 8.62 -7.76 3.68
C PHE A 53 8.19 -9.07 4.35
N ALA A 54 9.14 -9.96 4.65
CA ALA A 54 8.88 -11.24 5.29
C ALA A 54 8.23 -11.11 6.68
N LYS A 55 8.48 -9.99 7.38
CA LYS A 55 7.92 -9.69 8.71
C LYS A 55 6.66 -8.81 8.64
N SER A 56 6.17 -8.50 7.45
CA SER A 56 5.06 -7.59 7.25
C SER A 56 3.70 -8.29 7.28
N LYS A 57 2.63 -7.49 7.40
CA LYS A 57 1.24 -7.97 7.31
C LYS A 57 0.83 -8.42 5.90
N PHE A 58 1.73 -8.38 4.91
CA PHE A 58 1.44 -8.81 3.53
C PHE A 58 0.80 -10.19 3.43
N PHE A 59 1.21 -11.14 4.28
CA PHE A 59 0.73 -12.52 4.25
C PHE A 59 -0.67 -12.70 4.86
N CYS A 60 -1.28 -11.64 5.37
CA CYS A 60 -2.71 -11.61 5.68
C CYS A 60 -3.53 -11.49 4.39
N THR A 61 -4.82 -11.83 4.47
CA THR A 61 -5.72 -11.66 3.32
C THR A 61 -5.84 -10.18 2.94
N PRO A 62 -5.58 -9.79 1.67
CA PRO A 62 -5.78 -8.43 1.22
C PRO A 62 -7.28 -8.13 1.03
N ILE A 63 -7.68 -6.87 1.22
CA ILE A 63 -9.04 -6.39 0.89
C ILE A 63 -9.26 -6.45 -0.62
N ALA A 64 -8.24 -6.03 -1.39
CA ALA A 64 -8.31 -5.99 -2.83
C ALA A 64 -6.94 -6.25 -3.44
N THR A 65 -6.95 -6.66 -4.71
CA THR A 65 -5.73 -6.79 -5.51
C THR A 65 -5.87 -6.01 -6.79
N GLY A 66 -4.77 -5.45 -7.27
CA GLY A 66 -4.73 -4.63 -8.47
C GLY A 66 -3.57 -4.97 -9.38
N TRP A 67 -3.66 -4.45 -10.59
CA TRP A 67 -2.57 -4.44 -11.55
C TRP A 67 -2.29 -3.03 -12.01
N LEU A 68 -0.99 -2.75 -12.12
CA LEU A 68 -0.47 -1.49 -12.63
C LEU A 68 0.64 -1.80 -13.62
N ARG A 69 0.51 -1.31 -14.84
CA ARG A 69 1.59 -1.34 -15.81
C ARG A 69 2.52 -0.16 -15.57
N THR A 70 3.78 -0.43 -15.21
CA THR A 70 4.84 0.58 -15.21
C THR A 70 5.73 0.39 -16.43
N THR A 71 6.61 1.34 -16.68
CA THR A 71 7.61 1.29 -17.74
C THR A 71 8.74 0.30 -17.46
N ILE A 72 9.01 0.03 -16.17
CA ILE A 72 10.01 -0.95 -15.71
C ILE A 72 9.45 -2.36 -15.80
N GLY A 73 8.18 -2.54 -15.45
CA GLY A 73 7.53 -3.85 -15.46
C GLY A 73 6.07 -3.77 -15.04
N ASN A 74 5.39 -4.92 -15.02
CA ASN A 74 4.03 -4.96 -14.50
C ASN A 74 4.09 -5.17 -12.98
N ALA A 75 3.40 -4.31 -12.24
CA ALA A 75 3.28 -4.41 -10.79
C ALA A 75 1.95 -5.04 -10.38
N ARG A 76 2.03 -5.99 -9.45
CA ARG A 76 0.87 -6.50 -8.70
C ARG A 76 0.70 -5.71 -7.42
N LEU A 77 -0.50 -5.20 -7.19
CA LEU A 77 -0.84 -4.41 -6.00
C LEU A 77 -1.71 -5.22 -5.05
N PHE A 78 -1.48 -5.01 -3.76
CA PHE A 78 -2.20 -5.64 -2.66
C PHE A 78 -2.59 -4.54 -1.68
N PHE A 79 -3.90 -4.40 -1.44
CA PHE A 79 -4.47 -3.37 -0.58
C PHE A 79 -4.88 -4.03 0.75
N MET A 80 -4.22 -3.67 1.84
CA MET A 80 -4.41 -4.31 3.14
C MET A 80 -5.41 -3.56 4.02
N HIS A 81 -5.94 -4.26 5.03
CA HIS A 81 -6.96 -3.74 5.95
C HIS A 81 -6.54 -2.49 6.71
N ASP A 82 -5.25 -2.33 6.96
CA ASP A 82 -4.69 -1.20 7.64
C ASP A 82 -4.36 -0.04 6.68
N ARG A 83 -4.90 0.06 5.47
CA ARG A 83 -4.52 1.17 4.55
C ARG A 83 -3.01 1.23 4.24
N VAL A 84 -2.28 0.15 4.52
CA VAL A 84 -0.95 -0.13 3.96
C VAL A 84 -1.16 -0.95 2.70
N GLY A 85 -0.36 -0.69 1.69
CA GLY A 85 -0.39 -1.40 0.43
C GLY A 85 0.99 -1.94 0.09
N PHE A 86 1.00 -3.05 -0.62
CA PHE A 86 2.23 -3.66 -1.12
C PHE A 86 2.16 -3.78 -2.63
N ALA A 87 3.27 -3.48 -3.29
CA ALA A 87 3.43 -3.67 -4.71
C ALA A 87 4.62 -4.57 -5.00
N LEU A 88 4.38 -5.60 -5.81
CA LEU A 88 5.42 -6.49 -6.32
C LEU A 88 5.66 -6.15 -7.78
N LEU A 89 6.85 -5.64 -8.09
CA LEU A 89 7.26 -5.26 -9.43
C LEU A 89 8.30 -6.28 -9.93
N GLY A 90 7.97 -7.00 -11.00
CA GLY A 90 8.93 -7.85 -11.67
C GLY A 90 9.83 -7.04 -12.59
N ASP A 91 11.11 -6.89 -12.23
CA ASP A 91 12.12 -6.27 -13.09
C ASP A 91 12.78 -7.36 -13.95
N TYR A 92 12.36 -7.45 -15.20
CA TYR A 92 12.90 -8.43 -16.15
C TYR A 92 14.38 -8.20 -16.45
N ARG A 93 14.87 -6.95 -16.40
CA ARG A 93 16.27 -6.62 -16.74
C ARG A 93 17.23 -7.13 -15.68
N VAL A 94 16.81 -7.07 -14.42
CA VAL A 94 17.63 -7.52 -13.27
C VAL A 94 17.32 -8.98 -12.91
N GLY A 95 16.18 -9.52 -13.34
CA GLY A 95 15.77 -10.89 -13.02
C GLY A 95 15.35 -11.05 -11.56
N THR A 96 14.80 -9.99 -10.96
CA THR A 96 14.38 -9.96 -9.56
C THR A 96 13.01 -9.32 -9.40
N VAL A 97 12.36 -9.59 -8.26
CA VAL A 97 11.14 -8.90 -7.85
C VAL A 97 11.50 -7.86 -6.80
N GLN A 98 11.19 -6.61 -7.12
CA GLN A 98 11.27 -5.51 -6.17
C GLN A 98 9.96 -5.39 -5.43
N VAL A 99 10.07 -5.10 -4.14
CA VAL A 99 8.92 -4.97 -3.24
C VAL A 99 8.82 -3.52 -2.80
N PHE A 100 7.65 -2.94 -2.99
CA PHE A 100 7.35 -1.59 -2.55
C PHE A 100 6.22 -1.61 -1.54
N ARG A 101 6.28 -0.70 -0.58
CA ARG A 101 5.20 -0.33 0.32
C ARG A 101 4.62 1.01 -0.11
N PHE A 102 3.31 1.16 -0.03
CA PHE A 102 2.61 2.43 -0.27
C PHE A 102 1.45 2.60 0.71
N GLY A 103 0.83 3.78 0.73
CA GLY A 103 -0.20 4.15 1.70
C GLY A 103 0.40 4.76 2.98
N CYS A 104 -0.26 4.55 4.12
CA CYS A 104 0.12 5.24 5.35
C CYS A 104 1.19 4.46 6.16
N GLU A 105 2.24 5.15 6.58
CA GLU A 105 3.09 4.69 7.68
C GLU A 105 2.43 5.09 9.00
N HIS A 106 1.54 4.22 9.49
CA HIS A 106 0.72 4.50 10.65
C HIS A 106 1.52 5.00 11.85
N GLU A 107 1.13 6.18 12.31
CA GLU A 107 1.53 6.70 13.61
C GLU A 107 0.31 6.65 14.54
N MET A 108 0.20 5.55 15.29
CA MET A 108 -0.97 5.26 16.12
C MET A 108 -0.91 6.01 17.44
N LYS A 109 -1.99 6.72 17.76
CA LYS A 109 -2.26 7.24 19.10
C LYS A 109 -3.25 6.33 19.80
N SER A 110 -2.94 5.90 21.03
CA SER A 110 -3.85 5.09 21.84
C SER A 110 -4.74 5.95 22.73
N GLU A 111 -6.00 5.53 22.86
CA GLU A 111 -6.94 6.05 23.83
C GLU A 111 -7.67 4.87 24.50
N THR A 112 -7.87 4.96 25.82
CA THR A 112 -8.62 3.96 26.58
C THR A 112 -10.11 4.29 26.48
N VAL A 113 -10.90 3.39 25.88
CA VAL A 113 -12.34 3.58 25.64
C VAL A 113 -13.20 2.65 26.51
N GLY A 114 -12.58 1.75 27.26
CA GLY A 114 -13.20 0.85 28.22
C GLY A 114 -12.14 0.24 29.15
N ASN A 115 -12.54 -0.65 30.05
CA ASN A 115 -11.66 -1.16 31.10
C ASN A 115 -10.40 -1.86 30.55
N CYS A 116 -10.57 -2.69 29.51
CA CYS A 116 -9.50 -3.36 28.76
C CYS A 116 -9.53 -2.99 27.27
N LEU A 117 -10.35 -2.01 26.90
CA LEU A 117 -10.60 -1.68 25.50
C LEU A 117 -9.77 -0.46 25.10
N HIS A 118 -8.80 -0.66 24.21
CA HIS A 118 -7.95 0.39 23.67
C HIS A 118 -8.31 0.66 22.22
N ARG A 119 -8.54 1.93 21.87
CA ARG A 119 -8.63 2.36 20.49
C ARG A 119 -7.31 2.97 20.06
N TYR A 120 -6.78 2.48 18.95
CA TYR A 120 -5.60 3.02 18.30
C TYR A 120 -6.06 3.78 17.07
N THR A 121 -5.81 5.08 17.00
CA THR A 121 -6.17 5.91 15.85
C THR A 121 -4.91 6.52 15.25
N CYS A 122 -4.69 6.30 13.96
CA CYS A 122 -3.60 6.90 13.21
C CYS A 122 -3.82 8.41 13.08
N THR A 123 -2.84 9.20 13.50
CA THR A 123 -2.90 10.68 13.41
C THR A 123 -2.79 11.20 11.97
N LYS A 124 -2.19 10.41 11.06
CA LYS A 124 -1.95 10.80 9.67
C LYS A 124 -3.14 10.49 8.75
N CYS A 125 -3.70 9.29 8.84
CA CYS A 125 -4.76 8.84 7.93
C CYS A 125 -6.13 8.63 8.60
N GLY A 126 -6.23 8.72 9.93
CA GLY A 126 -7.48 8.50 10.65
C GLY A 126 -7.97 7.05 10.65
N PHE A 127 -7.14 6.09 10.22
CA PHE A 127 -7.42 4.66 10.46
C PHE A 127 -7.56 4.42 11.96
N SER A 128 -8.55 3.65 12.37
CA SER A 128 -8.69 3.25 13.77
C SER A 128 -8.92 1.75 13.89
N GLU A 129 -8.30 1.17 14.90
CA GLU A 129 -8.55 -0.21 15.32
C GLU A 129 -8.83 -0.21 16.82
N VAL A 130 -9.68 -1.14 17.25
CA VAL A 130 -9.99 -1.34 18.66
C VAL A 130 -9.47 -2.71 19.04
N VAL A 131 -8.64 -2.75 20.08
CA VAL A 131 -8.04 -3.97 20.62
C VAL A 131 -8.53 -4.14 22.04
N ASP A 132 -9.09 -5.31 22.32
CA ASP A 132 -9.40 -5.73 23.68
C ASP A 132 -8.18 -6.43 24.28
N SER A 133 -7.67 -5.88 25.38
CA SER A 133 -6.54 -6.42 26.15
C SER A 133 -6.99 -7.29 27.31
N SER A 134 -8.28 -7.69 27.36
CA SER A 134 -8.75 -8.69 28.31
C SER A 134 -8.21 -10.07 27.93
N ASP A 135 -7.02 -10.38 28.42
CA ASP A 135 -6.48 -11.73 28.52
C ASP A 135 -6.76 -12.29 29.92
#